data_AF-A0A9X5U966-F1
#
_entry.id   AF-A0A9X5U966-F1
#
_cell.length_a   1.000
_cell.length_b   1.000
_cell.length_c   1.000
_cell.angle_alpha   90.00
_cell.angle_beta   90.00
_cell.angle_gamma   90.00
#
_symmetry.space_group_name_H-M   'P 1'
#
loop_
_entity.id
_entity.type
_entity.pdbx_description
1 polymer ?
#
loop_
_entity_poly.entity_id
_entity_poly.type
_entity_poly.pdbx_seq_one_letter_code
_entity_poly.pdbx_strand_id
1 'polypeptide(L)'
;MDGADQDLVAHLRALGAGRPRRGVGTAFPDLVCAQARRHRSRARVAAVAALVLVIVAGVGIPVSLRAGGNDPGSAVAAAGPASRDVPYAFGGVTTTWLPAAMTHDADLTDVIPFEAEAPLLASYVHMLGANAFVSRFVAPSTASTTATAGLSTVWVIAAYPPDDHTIGATIPRIQEELGGFFDSDGSAGEAAGVTEVSAVTVGDRDAAFVRNDLALGHDAAHPQGPEPDHRYGGLLTWPTASGAVLGVEADGAAPVDLEVLRQIGAGLVLGPMPSIAPLPTESLRPLEDAGIAAAVESVLHDAFAHGVPDERWAAAVEDGPALTAIHANLRAHFPQLSDTMEVTVDSLSQSGSDFVMARVTMTFIDPTVAVMAGQRGPDGVVRFPITVGAIRTADGWKLQRRSWCGSLNLLGMEMLSCPHA
;
A
#
# COMPACT_ATOMS: atom_id res chain seq x y z
N MET A 1 -16.10 -32.05 18.62
CA MET A 1 -15.94 -32.45 17.20
C MET A 1 -17.28 -32.98 16.78
N ASP A 2 -18.02 -32.14 16.08
CA ASP A 2 -19.39 -32.44 15.68
C ASP A 2 -19.38 -33.28 14.40
N GLY A 3 -20.44 -34.05 14.17
CA GLY A 3 -20.50 -35.06 13.11
C GLY A 3 -20.20 -34.54 11.69
N ALA A 4 -20.37 -33.24 11.44
CA ALA A 4 -20.05 -32.60 10.17
C ALA A 4 -18.54 -32.61 9.85
N ASP A 5 -17.67 -32.48 10.85
CA ASP A 5 -16.22 -32.53 10.65
C ASP A 5 -15.73 -33.94 10.32
N GLN A 6 -16.39 -34.96 10.88
CA GLN A 6 -16.06 -36.35 10.58
C GLN A 6 -16.49 -36.75 9.16
N ASP A 7 -17.63 -36.24 8.68
CA ASP A 7 -18.09 -36.46 7.31
C ASP A 7 -17.19 -35.76 6.28
N LEU A 8 -16.72 -34.54 6.57
CA LEU A 8 -15.80 -33.82 5.68
C LEU A 8 -14.46 -34.56 5.56
N VAL A 9 -13.91 -35.02 6.70
CA VAL A 9 -12.66 -35.79 6.72
C VAL A 9 -12.82 -37.14 6.00
N ALA A 10 -13.96 -37.81 6.16
CA ALA A 10 -14.26 -39.04 5.44
C ALA A 10 -14.37 -38.79 3.92
N HIS A 11 -14.99 -37.69 3.52
CA HIS A 11 -15.16 -37.32 2.11
C HIS A 11 -13.83 -36.96 1.43
N LEU A 12 -12.97 -36.20 2.12
CA LEU A 12 -11.63 -35.85 1.62
C LEU A 12 -10.72 -37.08 1.51
N ARG A 13 -10.83 -38.02 2.46
CA ARG A 13 -10.06 -39.27 2.41
C ARG A 13 -10.51 -40.19 1.28
N ALA A 14 -11.80 -40.17 0.92
CA ALA A 14 -12.33 -40.89 -0.24
C ALA A 14 -11.86 -40.30 -1.59
N LEU A 15 -11.64 -38.99 -1.66
CA LEU A 15 -11.14 -38.32 -2.87
C LEU A 15 -9.65 -38.60 -3.16
N GLY A 16 -8.87 -38.94 -2.13
CA GLY A 16 -7.43 -39.18 -2.25
C GLY A 16 -7.03 -40.51 -2.91
N ALA A 17 -7.89 -41.53 -2.88
CA ALA A 17 -7.50 -42.89 -3.27
C ALA A 17 -7.63 -43.20 -4.77
N GLY A 18 -8.22 -42.31 -5.58
CA GLY A 18 -8.66 -42.65 -6.94
C GLY A 18 -8.15 -41.77 -8.09
N ARG A 19 -7.34 -40.73 -7.85
CA ARG A 19 -6.93 -39.84 -8.95
C ARG A 19 -5.72 -40.41 -9.70
N PRO A 20 -5.85 -40.75 -11.01
CA PRO A 20 -4.70 -41.12 -11.81
C PRO A 20 -3.77 -39.92 -11.92
N ARG A 21 -2.52 -40.09 -11.48
CA ARG A 21 -1.43 -39.12 -11.69
C ARG A 21 -1.17 -39.00 -13.19
N ARG A 22 -1.86 -38.09 -13.87
CA ARG A 22 -1.51 -37.68 -15.23
C ARG A 22 -0.27 -36.78 -15.12
N GLY A 23 0.87 -37.29 -15.58
CA GLY A 23 2.08 -36.50 -15.73
C GLY A 23 1.80 -35.28 -16.59
N VAL A 24 2.23 -34.12 -16.13
CA VAL A 24 2.12 -32.86 -16.86
C VAL A 24 3.05 -32.97 -18.07
N GLY A 25 2.49 -33.32 -19.23
CA GLY A 25 3.24 -33.45 -20.47
C GLY A 25 3.78 -32.11 -20.94
N THR A 26 4.78 -32.16 -21.83
CA THR A 26 5.48 -31.01 -22.42
C THR A 26 4.58 -30.00 -23.15
N ALA A 27 3.31 -30.32 -23.38
CA ALA A 27 2.32 -29.43 -24.00
C ALA A 27 1.62 -28.48 -23.00
N PHE A 28 1.88 -28.60 -21.69
CA PHE A 28 1.26 -27.73 -20.67
C PHE A 28 1.59 -26.23 -20.85
N PRO A 29 2.84 -25.82 -21.14
CA PRO A 29 3.16 -24.41 -21.40
C PRO A 29 2.39 -23.85 -22.59
N ASP A 30 2.26 -24.64 -23.66
CA ASP A 30 1.53 -24.24 -24.87
C ASP A 30 0.03 -24.11 -24.62
N LEU A 31 -0.55 -24.96 -23.77
CA LEU A 31 -1.95 -24.87 -23.37
C LEU A 31 -2.22 -23.64 -22.49
N VAL A 32 -1.31 -23.30 -21.57
CA VAL A 32 -1.40 -22.06 -20.77
C VAL A 32 -1.28 -20.83 -21.67
N CYS A 33 -0.32 -20.82 -22.60
CA CYS A 33 -0.17 -19.73 -23.57
C CYS A 33 -1.40 -19.61 -24.51
N ALA A 34 -1.98 -20.73 -24.95
CA ALA A 34 -3.20 -20.72 -25.77
C ALA A 34 -4.43 -20.23 -24.99
N GLN A 35 -4.53 -20.58 -23.71
CA GLN A 35 -5.62 -20.13 -22.84
C GLN A 35 -5.49 -18.63 -22.50
N ALA A 36 -4.27 -18.15 -22.25
CA ALA A 36 -4.00 -16.72 -22.06
C ALA A 36 -4.34 -15.89 -23.32
N ARG A 37 -4.05 -16.40 -24.53
CA ARG A 37 -4.45 -15.73 -25.79
C ARG A 37 -5.97 -15.68 -25.97
N ARG A 38 -6.69 -16.73 -25.57
CA ARG A 38 -8.17 -16.75 -25.62
C ARG A 38 -8.82 -15.79 -24.60
N HIS A 39 -8.20 -15.59 -23.44
CA HIS A 39 -8.68 -14.57 -22.49
C HIS A 39 -8.48 -13.15 -23.02
N ARG A 40 -7.31 -12.85 -23.62
CA ARG A 40 -7.04 -11.53 -24.22
C ARG A 40 -7.96 -11.20 -25.40
N SER A 41 -8.36 -12.19 -26.21
CA SER A 41 -9.30 -11.95 -27.30
C SER A 41 -10.73 -11.70 -26.79
N ARG A 42 -11.16 -12.37 -25.72
CA ARG A 42 -12.48 -12.14 -25.10
C ARG A 42 -12.56 -10.78 -24.41
N ALA A 43 -11.51 -10.34 -23.74
CA ALA A 43 -11.44 -9.02 -23.12
C ALA A 43 -11.57 -7.89 -24.16
N ARG A 44 -10.95 -8.04 -25.33
CA ARG A 44 -11.08 -7.06 -26.43
C ARG A 44 -12.49 -6.99 -27.01
N VAL A 45 -13.20 -8.13 -27.09
CA VAL A 45 -14.59 -8.16 -27.55
C VAL A 45 -15.53 -7.50 -26.53
N ALA A 46 -15.30 -7.73 -25.23
CA ALA A 46 -16.06 -7.08 -24.16
C ALA A 46 -15.83 -5.56 -24.11
N ALA A 47 -14.58 -5.11 -24.27
CA ALA A 47 -14.24 -3.68 -24.32
C ALA A 47 -14.87 -2.97 -25.53
N VAL A 48 -14.92 -3.62 -26.70
CA VAL A 48 -15.60 -3.09 -27.88
C VAL A 48 -17.11 -3.02 -27.66
N ALA A 49 -17.71 -4.05 -27.04
CA ALA A 49 -19.15 -4.04 -26.73
C ALA A 49 -19.53 -2.92 -25.73
N ALA A 50 -18.69 -2.68 -24.72
CA ALA A 50 -18.87 -1.58 -23.77
C ALA A 50 -18.73 -0.20 -24.45
N LEU A 51 -17.75 -0.04 -25.35
CA LEU A 51 -17.58 1.21 -26.12
C LEU A 51 -18.79 1.50 -27.02
N VAL A 52 -19.36 0.48 -27.68
CA VAL A 52 -20.57 0.64 -28.50
C VAL A 52 -21.78 1.05 -27.64
N LEU A 53 -21.92 0.51 -26.42
CA LEU A 53 -22.98 0.90 -25.49
C LEU A 53 -22.86 2.37 -25.03
N VAL A 54 -21.64 2.86 -24.80
CA VAL A 54 -21.40 4.28 -24.46
C VAL A 54 -21.74 5.21 -25.61
N ILE A 55 -21.44 4.83 -26.86
CA ILE A 55 -21.77 5.63 -28.05
C ILE A 55 -23.28 5.65 -28.30
N VAL A 56 -23.97 4.53 -28.09
CA VAL A 56 -25.43 4.43 -28.24
C VAL A 56 -26.17 5.19 -27.12
N ALA A 57 -25.62 5.24 -25.91
CA ALA A 57 -26.17 6.01 -24.80
C ALA A 57 -25.83 7.53 -24.88
N GLY A 58 -24.79 7.91 -25.63
CA GLY A 58 -24.29 9.29 -25.70
C GLY A 58 -24.98 10.25 -26.68
N VAL A 59 -25.97 9.79 -27.46
CA VAL A 59 -26.75 10.66 -28.37
C VAL A 59 -28.09 11.02 -27.74
N GLY A 60 -28.04 11.89 -26.74
CA GLY A 60 -29.22 12.46 -26.09
C GLY A 60 -28.87 13.77 -25.40
N ILE A 61 -28.65 14.83 -26.18
CA ILE A 61 -28.48 16.19 -25.66
C ILE A 61 -29.86 16.82 -25.49
N PRO A 62 -30.31 17.18 -24.26
CA PRO A 62 -31.25 18.26 -24.11
C PRO A 62 -30.49 19.55 -23.85
N VAL A 63 -30.51 20.43 -24.86
CA VAL A 63 -30.26 21.86 -24.66
C VAL A 63 -31.50 22.42 -23.99
N SER A 64 -31.39 22.85 -22.73
CA SER A 64 -32.37 23.77 -22.14
C SER A 64 -31.69 24.81 -21.27
N LEU A 65 -31.77 26.04 -21.78
CA LEU A 65 -31.36 27.30 -21.21
C LEU A 65 -32.25 27.71 -20.03
N ARG A 66 -31.61 28.20 -18.95
CA ARG A 66 -31.83 29.49 -18.29
C ARG A 66 -33.29 29.96 -18.01
N ALA A 67 -33.72 29.81 -16.75
CA ALA A 67 -34.56 30.74 -15.96
C ALA A 67 -34.49 30.23 -14.49
N GLY A 68 -34.14 31.00 -13.46
CA GLY A 68 -34.78 32.25 -13.03
C GLY A 68 -35.93 31.91 -12.06
N GLY A 69 -35.63 31.74 -10.77
CA GLY A 69 -36.66 31.48 -9.75
C GLY A 69 -36.10 31.50 -8.34
N ASN A 70 -36.49 32.52 -7.56
CA ASN A 70 -36.23 32.64 -6.13
C ASN A 70 -37.03 31.60 -5.35
N ASP A 71 -36.39 30.85 -4.45
CA ASP A 71 -37.06 30.23 -3.31
C ASP A 71 -36.31 30.55 -2.01
N PRO A 72 -37.00 31.08 -0.98
CA PRO A 72 -36.45 31.31 0.34
C PRO A 72 -36.72 30.07 1.21
N GLY A 73 -35.67 29.39 1.67
CA GLY A 73 -35.83 28.34 2.68
C GLY A 73 -34.87 27.19 2.55
N SER A 74 -33.59 27.42 2.84
CA SER A 74 -32.76 26.37 3.41
C SER A 74 -32.04 26.94 4.61
N ALA A 75 -32.31 26.34 5.77
CA ALA A 75 -31.85 26.79 7.07
C ALA A 75 -30.33 26.90 7.08
N VAL A 76 -29.86 28.12 7.31
CA VAL A 76 -28.47 28.42 7.66
C VAL A 76 -28.14 27.61 8.91
N ALA A 77 -27.29 26.60 8.75
CA ALA A 77 -26.64 25.94 9.87
C ALA A 77 -25.93 27.02 10.70
N ALA A 78 -26.27 27.06 11.99
CA ALA A 78 -25.77 28.05 12.92
C ALA A 78 -24.24 28.05 12.92
N ALA A 79 -23.65 29.19 12.57
CA ALA A 79 -22.25 29.49 12.78
C ALA A 79 -21.95 29.42 14.30
N GLY A 80 -21.26 28.35 14.71
CA GLY A 80 -20.56 28.26 15.99
C GLY A 80 -19.30 29.14 15.98
N PRO A 81 -18.76 29.50 17.16
CA PRO A 81 -17.88 30.64 17.31
C PRO A 81 -16.55 30.43 16.57
N ALA A 82 -16.09 31.49 15.91
CA ALA A 82 -14.82 31.57 15.23
C ALA A 82 -13.64 31.14 16.14
N SER A 83 -13.19 29.89 16.00
CA SER A 83 -11.78 29.60 16.20
C SER A 83 -11.02 30.28 15.07
N ARG A 84 -9.93 30.97 15.41
CA ARG A 84 -9.00 31.49 14.43
C ARG A 84 -8.33 30.28 13.77
N ASP A 85 -8.93 29.79 12.70
CA ASP A 85 -8.39 28.72 11.87
C ASP A 85 -7.25 29.32 11.03
N VAL A 86 -6.06 29.37 11.63
CA VAL A 86 -4.85 29.56 10.85
C VAL A 86 -4.75 28.33 9.93
N PRO A 87 -4.71 28.51 8.59
CA PRO A 87 -4.56 27.39 7.68
C PRO A 87 -3.31 26.58 8.07
N TYR A 88 -3.47 25.28 8.21
CA TYR A 88 -2.34 24.40 8.45
C TYR A 88 -1.61 24.15 7.13
N ALA A 89 -0.28 24.28 7.11
CA ALA A 89 0.51 24.16 5.89
C ALA A 89 1.73 23.26 6.11
N PHE A 90 1.83 22.19 5.31
CA PHE A 90 2.94 21.24 5.31
C PHE A 90 3.08 20.57 3.95
N GLY A 91 4.31 20.19 3.56
CA GLY A 91 4.51 19.47 2.30
C GLY A 91 4.12 20.24 1.03
N GLY A 92 3.99 21.57 1.14
CA GLY A 92 3.49 22.42 0.07
C GLY A 92 1.98 22.35 -0.11
N VAL A 93 1.26 21.73 0.83
CA VAL A 93 -0.20 21.76 0.87
C VAL A 93 -0.66 22.57 2.07
N THR A 94 -1.63 23.44 1.82
CA THR A 94 -2.34 24.18 2.85
C THR A 94 -3.76 23.67 2.94
N THR A 95 -4.19 23.30 4.14
CA THR A 95 -5.56 22.89 4.43
C THR A 95 -6.32 24.07 5.02
N THR A 96 -7.33 24.57 4.30
CA THR A 96 -8.16 25.71 4.74
C THR A 96 -9.46 25.28 5.42
N TRP A 97 -9.78 23.99 5.40
CA TRP A 97 -10.97 23.45 6.05
C TRP A 97 -10.74 22.00 6.49
N LEU A 98 -11.14 21.68 7.72
CA LEU A 98 -11.22 20.34 8.27
C LEU A 98 -12.54 20.18 9.03
N PRO A 99 -13.03 18.96 9.23
CA PRO A 99 -14.11 18.69 10.16
C PRO A 99 -13.84 19.31 11.53
N ALA A 100 -14.90 19.82 12.16
CA ALA A 100 -14.79 20.50 13.45
C ALA A 100 -14.09 19.62 14.49
N ALA A 101 -13.26 20.25 15.32
CA ALA A 101 -12.46 19.64 16.38
C ALA A 101 -11.27 18.79 15.94
N MET A 102 -10.99 18.61 14.63
CA MET A 102 -9.74 17.95 14.25
C MET A 102 -8.52 18.84 14.52
N THR A 103 -7.47 18.24 15.09
CA THR A 103 -6.18 18.90 15.32
C THR A 103 -5.10 18.20 14.53
N HIS A 104 -4.16 18.98 14.00
CA HIS A 104 -2.92 18.42 13.45
C HIS A 104 -2.17 17.66 14.54
N ASP A 105 -1.68 16.48 14.18
CA ASP A 105 -1.02 15.57 15.11
C ASP A 105 0.41 15.25 14.69
N ALA A 106 0.62 14.92 13.41
CA ALA A 106 1.91 14.49 12.91
C ALA A 106 2.11 14.86 11.45
N ASP A 107 3.38 15.00 11.08
CA ASP A 107 3.84 15.20 9.73
C ASP A 107 4.85 14.12 9.37
N LEU A 108 4.68 13.55 8.19
CA LEU A 108 5.56 12.54 7.65
C LEU A 108 6.13 13.06 6.32
N THR A 109 7.45 13.17 6.27
CA THR A 109 8.24 13.35 5.04
C THR A 109 8.92 12.03 4.72
N ASP A 110 9.05 11.68 3.44
CA ASP A 110 9.69 10.43 3.04
C ASP A 110 9.09 9.25 3.79
N VAL A 111 7.76 9.09 3.67
CA VAL A 111 7.05 7.92 4.17
C VAL A 111 7.68 6.70 3.51
N ILE A 112 8.74 6.15 4.10
CA ILE A 112 9.19 4.81 3.77
C ILE A 112 7.93 3.97 3.94
N PRO A 113 7.47 3.22 2.92
CA PRO A 113 6.08 2.80 2.73
C PRO A 113 5.46 1.92 3.84
N PHE A 114 6.13 1.78 4.97
CA PHE A 114 5.78 0.88 6.03
C PHE A 114 6.02 1.43 7.42
N GLU A 115 6.23 2.73 7.71
CA GLU A 115 6.16 3.20 9.12
C GLU A 115 4.75 2.98 9.69
N ALA A 116 4.63 2.63 10.99
CA ALA A 116 3.45 1.94 11.57
C ALA A 116 2.20 2.81 11.64
N GLU A 117 2.32 4.05 11.19
CA GLU A 117 1.35 5.09 11.44
C GLU A 117 0.70 5.58 10.15
N ALA A 118 1.32 5.44 8.98
CA ALA A 118 0.68 5.83 7.73
C ALA A 118 -0.33 4.75 7.31
N PRO A 119 -1.58 5.12 7.00
CA PRO A 119 -2.58 4.17 6.57
C PRO A 119 -2.23 3.62 5.18
N LEU A 120 -2.75 2.43 4.88
CA LEU A 120 -2.36 1.63 3.73
C LEU A 120 -2.52 2.38 2.39
N LEU A 121 -3.58 3.19 2.25
CA LEU A 121 -3.85 3.93 1.01
C LEU A 121 -2.86 5.10 0.85
N ALA A 122 -2.44 5.75 1.93
CA ALA A 122 -1.41 6.80 1.91
C ALA A 122 -0.04 6.24 1.50
N SER A 123 0.32 5.06 2.02
CA SER A 123 1.53 4.34 1.62
C SER A 123 1.54 3.99 0.14
N TYR A 124 0.36 3.73 -0.45
CA TYR A 124 0.23 3.52 -1.89
C TYR A 124 0.49 4.79 -2.69
N VAL A 125 -0.10 5.93 -2.28
CA VAL A 125 0.14 7.21 -2.96
C VAL A 125 1.61 7.62 -2.87
N HIS A 126 2.32 7.22 -1.82
CA HIS A 126 3.78 7.34 -1.76
C HIS A 126 4.48 6.54 -2.87
N MET A 127 4.05 5.32 -3.20
CA MET A 127 4.65 4.56 -4.32
C MET A 127 4.49 5.24 -5.68
N LEU A 128 3.50 6.13 -5.85
CA LEU A 128 3.28 6.88 -7.08
C LEU A 128 4.22 8.08 -7.26
N GLY A 129 4.92 8.53 -6.20
CA GLY A 129 5.80 9.70 -6.23
C GLY A 129 7.14 9.45 -5.55
N ALA A 130 8.22 10.04 -6.05
CA ALA A 130 9.52 9.96 -5.38
C ALA A 130 9.54 10.76 -4.06
N ASN A 131 8.67 11.76 -3.95
CA ASN A 131 8.58 12.66 -2.82
C ASN A 131 7.12 12.78 -2.39
N ALA A 132 6.76 12.21 -1.23
CA ALA A 132 5.42 12.37 -0.67
C ALA A 132 5.49 13.01 0.72
N PHE A 133 4.53 13.89 0.97
CA PHE A 133 4.31 14.52 2.26
C PHE A 133 2.92 14.15 2.74
N VAL A 134 2.85 13.74 3.99
CA VAL A 134 1.61 13.26 4.60
C VAL A 134 1.42 13.97 5.94
N SER A 135 0.28 14.63 6.14
CA SER A 135 -0.07 15.25 7.42
C SER A 135 -1.26 14.52 8.04
N ARG A 136 -1.11 14.13 9.32
CA ARG A 136 -2.15 13.50 10.15
C ARG A 136 -2.95 14.55 10.90
N PHE A 137 -4.26 14.39 10.89
CA PHE A 137 -5.20 15.10 11.74
C PHE A 137 -6.06 14.10 12.51
N VAL A 138 -6.21 14.31 13.81
CA VAL A 138 -6.97 13.41 14.69
C VAL A 138 -8.11 14.15 15.36
N ALA A 139 -9.22 13.45 15.59
CA ALA A 139 -10.27 13.93 16.46
C ALA A 139 -9.87 13.74 17.94
N PRO A 140 -10.08 14.73 18.83
CA PRO A 140 -9.77 14.58 20.25
C PRO A 140 -10.65 13.51 20.88
N SER A 141 -10.03 12.61 21.65
CA SER A 141 -10.70 11.48 22.31
C SER A 141 -11.82 11.87 23.28
N THR A 142 -11.86 13.13 23.72
CA THR A 142 -12.87 13.69 24.64
C THR A 142 -14.05 14.35 23.93
N ALA A 143 -14.06 14.42 22.60
CA ALA A 143 -15.19 14.94 21.85
C ALA A 143 -16.36 13.94 21.89
N SER A 144 -17.14 13.97 22.99
CA SER A 144 -18.44 13.28 23.07
C SER A 144 -19.50 13.91 22.17
N THR A 145 -19.22 15.08 21.58
CA THR A 145 -19.99 15.57 20.44
C THR A 145 -19.66 14.70 19.26
N THR A 146 -20.65 13.93 18.79
CA THR A 146 -20.62 13.17 17.53
C THR A 146 -19.87 13.99 16.50
N ALA A 147 -18.59 13.66 16.25
CA ALA A 147 -17.80 14.32 15.22
C ALA A 147 -18.67 14.24 13.97
N THR A 148 -18.95 15.38 13.33
CA THR A 148 -20.12 15.52 12.45
C THR A 148 -20.05 14.61 11.20
N ALA A 149 -18.96 13.86 11.02
CA ALA A 149 -18.74 12.86 9.99
C ALA A 149 -18.32 11.46 10.50
N GLY A 150 -18.20 11.23 11.82
CA GLY A 150 -17.78 9.92 12.37
C GLY A 150 -16.35 9.49 12.03
N LEU A 151 -15.50 10.43 11.60
CA LEU A 151 -14.10 10.20 11.26
C LEU A 151 -13.22 10.28 12.52
N SER A 152 -12.32 9.32 12.70
CA SER A 152 -11.34 9.31 13.79
C SER A 152 -10.03 9.99 13.38
N THR A 153 -9.61 9.75 12.14
CA THR A 153 -8.35 10.25 11.58
C THR A 153 -8.56 10.72 10.14
N VAL A 154 -7.86 11.80 9.76
CA VAL A 154 -7.75 12.30 8.39
C VAL A 154 -6.28 12.47 8.05
N TRP A 155 -5.92 12.05 6.84
CA TRP A 155 -4.61 12.17 6.26
C TRP A 155 -4.67 13.00 4.98
N VAL A 156 -3.84 14.03 4.91
CA VAL A 156 -3.69 14.85 3.71
C VAL A 156 -2.36 14.51 3.06
N ILE A 157 -2.40 14.16 1.78
CA ILE A 157 -1.26 13.63 1.04
C ILE A 157 -0.95 14.54 -0.14
N ALA A 158 0.35 14.82 -0.32
CA ALA A 158 0.89 15.50 -1.49
C ALA A 158 2.07 14.69 -2.04
N ALA A 159 1.89 14.06 -3.19
CA ALA A 159 2.94 13.32 -3.87
C ALA A 159 3.39 14.07 -5.13
N TYR A 160 4.70 14.29 -5.25
CA TYR A 160 5.30 14.97 -6.38
C TYR A 160 6.04 13.94 -7.25
N PRO A 161 5.78 13.89 -8.57
CA PRO A 161 6.49 13.00 -9.47
C PRO A 161 7.98 13.35 -9.48
N PRO A 162 8.88 12.37 -9.68
CA PRO A 162 10.29 12.67 -9.88
C PRO A 162 10.48 13.53 -11.13
N ASP A 163 11.46 14.44 -11.10
CA ASP A 163 11.74 15.46 -12.13
C ASP A 163 11.86 14.93 -13.57
N ASP A 164 12.09 13.62 -13.74
CA ASP A 164 12.36 12.97 -15.03
C ASP A 164 11.24 12.03 -15.52
N HIS A 165 10.16 11.88 -14.76
CA HIS A 165 9.01 11.08 -15.19
C HIS A 165 7.72 11.89 -15.08
N THR A 166 7.24 12.36 -16.21
CA THR A 166 5.80 12.48 -16.46
C THR A 166 5.21 11.06 -16.43
N ILE A 167 5.10 10.48 -15.25
CA ILE A 167 4.01 9.54 -14.99
C ILE A 167 2.78 10.40 -15.16
N GLY A 168 2.19 10.36 -16.36
CA GLY A 168 0.87 10.91 -16.59
C GLY A 168 -0.09 10.08 -15.75
N ALA A 169 -0.20 10.42 -14.47
CA ALA A 169 -1.16 9.84 -13.55
C ALA A 169 -2.53 10.32 -14.01
N THR A 170 -3.09 9.62 -14.99
CA THR A 170 -4.47 9.80 -15.42
C THR A 170 -5.35 9.04 -14.45
N ILE A 171 -6.57 9.52 -14.22
CA ILE A 171 -7.52 8.82 -13.35
C ILE A 171 -7.72 7.36 -13.75
N PRO A 172 -7.88 7.00 -15.04
CA PRO A 172 -7.99 5.58 -15.42
C PRO A 172 -6.78 4.74 -15.00
N ARG A 173 -5.57 5.31 -15.06
CA ARG A 173 -4.35 4.62 -14.63
C ARG A 173 -4.32 4.49 -13.11
N ILE A 174 -4.61 5.55 -12.37
CA ILE A 174 -4.71 5.51 -10.91
C ILE A 174 -5.74 4.46 -10.48
N GLN A 175 -6.89 4.39 -11.15
CA GLN A 175 -7.91 3.39 -10.88
C GLN A 175 -7.47 1.97 -11.24
N GLU A 176 -6.78 1.77 -12.36
CA GLU A 176 -6.24 0.46 -12.75
C GLU A 176 -5.17 -0.01 -11.78
N GLU A 177 -4.27 0.87 -11.35
CA GLU A 177 -3.20 0.51 -10.42
C GLU A 177 -3.75 0.29 -8.99
N LEU A 178 -4.71 1.10 -8.52
CA LEU A 178 -5.41 0.89 -7.23
C LEU A 178 -6.27 -0.37 -7.29
N GLY A 179 -7.06 -0.53 -8.36
CA GLY A 179 -7.87 -1.72 -8.59
C GLY A 179 -7.01 -2.98 -8.64
N GLY A 180 -5.91 -2.96 -9.39
CA GLY A 180 -4.96 -4.08 -9.44
C GLY A 180 -4.26 -4.37 -8.12
N PHE A 181 -4.00 -3.33 -7.31
CA PHE A 181 -3.45 -3.51 -5.96
C PHE A 181 -4.44 -4.21 -5.03
N PHE A 182 -5.73 -3.81 -5.05
CA PHE A 182 -6.77 -4.38 -4.17
C PHE A 182 -7.46 -5.64 -4.71
N ASP A 183 -7.52 -5.82 -6.02
CA ASP A 183 -8.06 -7.02 -6.69
C ASP A 183 -7.04 -8.16 -6.76
N SER A 184 -5.78 -7.91 -6.40
CA SER A 184 -4.80 -8.99 -6.30
C SER A 184 -5.27 -9.98 -5.25
N ASP A 185 -5.27 -11.28 -5.58
CA ASP A 185 -5.58 -12.40 -4.65
C ASP A 185 -4.58 -12.49 -3.46
N GLY A 186 -3.85 -11.39 -3.16
CA GLY A 186 -2.94 -11.22 -2.03
C GLY A 186 -3.56 -10.37 -0.90
N SER A 187 -2.77 -10.14 0.15
CA SER A 187 -3.20 -9.48 1.39
C SER A 187 -3.46 -7.99 1.24
N ALA A 188 -3.01 -7.32 0.19
CA ALA A 188 -3.48 -5.97 -0.06
C ALA A 188 -5.02 -5.96 -0.23
N GLY A 189 -5.58 -6.93 -0.96
CA GLY A 189 -7.03 -7.13 -1.07
C GLY A 189 -7.67 -7.70 0.19
N GLU A 190 -7.02 -8.65 0.87
CA GLU A 190 -7.57 -9.24 2.10
C GLU A 190 -7.53 -8.27 3.30
N ALA A 191 -6.44 -7.53 3.50
CA ALA A 191 -6.27 -6.56 4.59
C ALA A 191 -7.02 -5.26 4.33
N ALA A 192 -7.18 -4.82 3.07
CA ALA A 192 -8.07 -3.71 2.75
C ALA A 192 -9.56 -4.13 2.86
N GLY A 193 -9.85 -5.43 2.87
CA GLY A 193 -11.19 -5.95 2.82
C GLY A 193 -11.91 -5.60 1.51
N VAL A 194 -13.24 -5.50 1.53
CA VAL A 194 -13.99 -5.21 0.30
C VAL A 194 -13.66 -3.80 -0.15
N THR A 195 -12.92 -3.71 -1.24
CA THR A 195 -12.45 -2.46 -1.81
C THR A 195 -13.20 -2.15 -3.10
N GLU A 196 -13.73 -0.93 -3.19
CA GLU A 196 -14.39 -0.42 -4.37
C GLU A 196 -13.64 0.81 -4.88
N VAL A 197 -13.25 0.79 -6.15
CA VAL A 197 -12.61 1.91 -6.82
C VAL A 197 -13.58 2.53 -7.81
N SER A 198 -13.79 3.84 -7.72
CA SER A 198 -14.77 4.57 -8.53
C SER A 198 -14.19 5.87 -9.09
N ALA A 199 -14.70 6.28 -10.25
CA ALA A 199 -14.35 7.58 -10.85
C ALA A 199 -15.32 8.63 -10.30
N VAL A 200 -14.77 9.71 -9.80
CA VAL A 200 -15.52 10.81 -9.17
C VAL A 200 -14.90 12.15 -9.57
N THR A 201 -15.41 13.25 -9.01
CA THR A 201 -14.78 14.56 -9.13
C THR A 201 -14.52 15.22 -7.78
N VAL A 202 -13.54 16.14 -7.76
CA VAL A 202 -13.29 17.09 -6.66
C VAL A 202 -13.30 18.50 -7.26
N GLY A 203 -14.37 19.24 -7.01
CA GLY A 203 -14.69 20.42 -7.83
C GLY A 203 -14.88 20.01 -9.29
N ASP A 204 -14.16 20.68 -10.20
CA ASP A 204 -14.19 20.42 -11.64
C ASP A 204 -13.08 19.46 -12.12
N ARG A 205 -12.42 18.74 -11.20
CA ARG A 205 -11.30 17.84 -11.53
C ARG A 205 -11.73 16.39 -11.41
N ASP A 206 -11.31 15.57 -12.37
CA ASP A 206 -11.45 14.12 -12.29
C ASP A 206 -10.61 13.59 -11.12
N ALA A 207 -11.19 12.62 -10.41
CA ALA A 207 -10.60 12.01 -9.23
C ALA A 207 -10.94 10.51 -9.18
N ALA A 208 -10.15 9.75 -8.43
CA ALA A 208 -10.46 8.39 -8.04
C ALA A 208 -10.86 8.37 -6.56
N PHE A 209 -11.93 7.65 -6.25
CA PHE A 209 -12.32 7.36 -4.88
C PHE A 209 -12.22 5.86 -4.63
N VAL A 210 -11.43 5.50 -3.63
CA VAL A 210 -11.31 4.16 -3.08
C VAL A 210 -12.08 4.15 -1.78
N ARG A 211 -12.95 3.15 -1.62
CA ARG A 211 -13.61 2.86 -0.35
C ARG A 211 -13.26 1.44 0.05
N ASN A 212 -12.94 1.24 1.31
CA ASN A 212 -12.59 -0.07 1.84
C ASN A 212 -13.40 -0.39 3.12
N ASP A 213 -13.95 -1.60 3.21
CA ASP A 213 -14.54 -2.16 4.43
C ASP A 213 -13.60 -3.24 5.00
N LEU A 214 -12.80 -2.83 5.98
CA LEU A 214 -11.76 -3.64 6.62
C LEU A 214 -12.36 -4.84 7.39
N ALA A 215 -13.62 -4.78 7.83
CA ALA A 215 -14.23 -5.88 8.57
C ALA A 215 -14.64 -7.08 7.70
N LEU A 216 -14.69 -6.90 6.37
CA LEU A 216 -14.90 -7.99 5.43
C LEU A 216 -13.58 -8.60 4.95
N GLY A 217 -12.46 -7.93 5.23
CA GLY A 217 -11.15 -8.53 5.23
C GLY A 217 -11.04 -9.42 6.46
N HIS A 218 -10.83 -10.73 6.27
CA HIS A 218 -10.45 -11.55 7.40
C HIS A 218 -9.16 -10.96 7.98
N ASP A 219 -9.18 -10.66 9.27
CA ASP A 219 -8.06 -10.17 10.05
C ASP A 219 -6.99 -11.29 10.18
N ALA A 220 -6.39 -11.68 9.05
CA ALA A 220 -5.36 -12.71 8.96
C ALA A 220 -3.98 -12.15 9.34
N ALA A 221 -3.84 -10.82 9.37
CA ALA A 221 -2.59 -10.16 9.71
C ALA A 221 -2.53 -9.67 11.17
N HIS A 222 -3.63 -9.30 11.83
CA HIS A 222 -3.61 -8.65 13.16
C HIS A 222 -4.62 -9.22 14.19
N PRO A 223 -4.74 -10.55 14.39
CA PRO A 223 -5.81 -11.14 15.23
C PRO A 223 -5.74 -10.85 16.75
N GLN A 224 -4.80 -10.03 17.24
CA GLN A 224 -4.59 -9.80 18.69
C GLN A 224 -4.32 -8.35 19.12
N GLY A 225 -4.49 -7.35 18.23
CA GLY A 225 -4.56 -5.96 18.67
C GLY A 225 -5.92 -5.64 19.32
N PRO A 226 -6.04 -4.54 20.10
CA PRO A 226 -7.37 -3.95 20.27
C PRO A 226 -7.95 -3.74 18.87
N GLU A 227 -9.21 -4.15 18.64
CA GLU A 227 -9.89 -3.95 17.36
C GLU A 227 -9.58 -2.52 16.89
N PRO A 228 -9.09 -2.33 15.65
CA PRO A 228 -8.85 -0.98 15.16
C PRO A 228 -10.12 -0.16 15.38
N ASP A 229 -9.99 1.04 15.96
CA ASP A 229 -11.12 1.94 16.24
C ASP A 229 -11.88 2.38 14.96
N HIS A 230 -11.45 1.90 13.79
CA HIS A 230 -12.00 2.16 12.48
C HIS A 230 -12.23 0.85 11.72
N ARG A 231 -13.37 0.77 11.04
CA ARG A 231 -13.76 -0.35 10.17
C ARG A 231 -13.71 0.03 8.70
N TYR A 232 -13.93 1.30 8.39
CA TYR A 232 -14.03 1.77 7.03
C TYR A 232 -12.97 2.82 6.79
N GLY A 233 -12.31 2.71 5.64
CA GLY A 233 -11.46 3.77 5.12
C GLY A 233 -12.03 4.34 3.83
N GLY A 234 -11.47 5.46 3.41
CA GLY A 234 -11.74 6.05 2.11
C GLY A 234 -10.60 6.95 1.68
N LEU A 235 -10.09 6.76 0.46
CA LEU A 235 -9.09 7.61 -0.19
C LEU A 235 -9.71 8.30 -1.40
N LEU A 236 -9.68 9.63 -1.39
CA LEU A 236 -9.98 10.46 -2.54
C LEU A 236 -8.67 11.04 -3.10
N THR A 237 -8.33 10.72 -4.34
CA THR A 237 -7.07 11.16 -4.96
C THR A 237 -7.28 11.74 -6.36
N TRP A 238 -6.49 12.76 -6.72
CA TRP A 238 -6.55 13.40 -8.03
C TRP A 238 -5.21 14.02 -8.43
N PRO A 239 -4.88 14.05 -9.74
CA PRO A 239 -3.73 14.78 -10.24
C PRO A 239 -4.04 16.28 -10.29
N THR A 240 -2.99 17.08 -10.17
CA THR A 240 -3.01 18.52 -10.32
C THR A 240 -2.43 18.92 -11.68
N ALA A 241 -2.63 20.19 -12.07
CA ALA A 241 -2.08 20.70 -13.33
C ALA A 241 -0.54 20.70 -13.38
N SER A 242 0.13 20.69 -12.22
CA SER A 242 1.59 20.56 -12.13
C SER A 242 2.09 19.11 -12.21
N GLY A 243 1.18 18.12 -12.26
CA GLY A 243 1.51 16.71 -12.23
C GLY A 243 1.66 16.11 -10.83
N ALA A 244 1.60 16.91 -9.77
CA ALA A 244 1.51 16.40 -8.40
C ALA A 244 0.18 15.67 -8.19
N VAL A 245 0.16 14.65 -7.35
CA VAL A 245 -1.04 13.91 -6.93
C VAL A 245 -1.40 14.35 -5.52
N LEU A 246 -2.64 14.80 -5.34
CA LEU A 246 -3.21 15.09 -4.03
C LEU A 246 -4.06 13.91 -3.57
N GLY A 247 -4.10 13.71 -2.26
CA GLY A 247 -4.94 12.70 -1.62
C GLY A 247 -5.55 13.21 -0.32
N VAL A 248 -6.78 12.80 -0.04
CA VAL A 248 -7.38 12.85 1.29
C VAL A 248 -7.81 11.44 1.64
N GLU A 249 -7.24 10.90 2.69
CA GLU A 249 -7.64 9.64 3.27
C GLU A 249 -8.27 9.87 4.65
N ALA A 250 -9.29 9.09 4.97
CA ALA A 250 -9.89 9.13 6.30
C ALA A 250 -10.34 7.74 6.73
N ASP A 251 -10.40 7.57 8.04
CA ASP A 251 -10.82 6.32 8.69
C ASP A 251 -11.97 6.60 9.67
N GLY A 252 -12.88 5.62 9.82
CA GLY A 252 -13.99 5.73 10.76
C GLY A 252 -14.71 4.42 11.06
N ALA A 253 -15.58 4.47 12.06
CA ALA A 253 -16.43 3.33 12.46
C ALA A 253 -17.63 3.11 11.51
N ALA A 254 -17.95 4.10 10.68
CA ALA A 254 -18.97 4.05 9.64
C ALA A 254 -18.32 4.31 8.27
N PRO A 255 -18.96 3.90 7.15
CA PRO A 255 -18.46 4.19 5.82
C PRO A 255 -18.11 5.66 5.65
N VAL A 256 -16.91 5.93 5.14
CA VAL A 256 -16.43 7.30 4.89
C VAL A 256 -17.32 7.99 3.85
N ASP A 257 -17.82 9.16 4.21
CA ASP A 257 -18.66 9.97 3.32
C ASP A 257 -17.78 10.70 2.29
N LEU A 258 -18.00 10.38 1.01
CA LEU A 258 -17.31 11.01 -0.12
C LEU A 258 -17.51 12.54 -0.15
N GLU A 259 -18.67 13.06 0.25
CA GLU A 259 -18.90 14.50 0.29
C GLU A 259 -18.02 15.19 1.32
N VAL A 260 -17.74 14.54 2.45
CA VAL A 260 -16.80 15.05 3.45
C VAL A 260 -15.39 15.09 2.88
N LEU A 261 -14.93 14.03 2.22
CA LEU A 261 -13.62 14.03 1.57
C LEU A 261 -13.52 15.08 0.45
N ARG A 262 -14.58 15.28 -0.34
CA ARG A 262 -14.66 16.36 -1.34
C ARG A 262 -14.57 17.73 -0.70
N GLN A 263 -15.21 17.94 0.44
CA GLN A 263 -15.15 19.20 1.16
C GLN A 263 -13.74 19.49 1.70
N ILE A 264 -13.05 18.48 2.25
CA ILE A 264 -11.63 18.58 2.64
C ILE A 264 -10.79 18.89 1.40
N GLY A 265 -10.95 18.11 0.33
CA GLY A 265 -10.22 18.27 -0.92
C GLY A 265 -10.40 19.63 -1.58
N ALA A 266 -11.61 20.21 -1.53
CA ALA A 266 -11.89 21.56 -1.99
C ALA A 266 -11.21 22.64 -1.14
N GLY A 267 -10.93 22.35 0.13
CA GLY A 267 -10.14 23.17 1.04
C GLY A 267 -8.63 22.97 0.94
N LEU A 268 -8.15 22.05 0.08
CA LEU A 268 -6.72 21.88 -0.15
C LEU A 268 -6.21 22.84 -1.21
N VAL A 269 -5.18 23.59 -0.84
CA VAL A 269 -4.45 24.48 -1.74
C VAL A 269 -3.04 23.95 -1.90
N LEU A 270 -2.69 23.52 -3.11
CA LEU A 270 -1.31 23.19 -3.46
C LEU A 270 -0.52 24.49 -3.62
N GLY A 271 0.39 24.73 -2.69
CA GLY A 271 1.44 25.73 -2.77
C GLY A 271 2.63 25.25 -3.60
N PRO A 272 3.74 26.00 -3.61
CA PRO A 272 4.98 25.51 -4.18
C PRO A 272 5.40 24.22 -3.47
N MET A 273 5.88 23.23 -4.22
CA MET A 273 6.59 22.10 -3.66
C MET A 273 7.65 22.67 -2.71
N PRO A 274 7.66 22.28 -1.42
CA PRO A 274 8.71 22.72 -0.53
C PRO A 274 10.02 22.36 -1.18
N SER A 275 11.03 23.23 -1.05
CA SER A 275 12.38 22.72 -1.24
C SER A 275 12.51 21.59 -0.23
N ILE A 276 12.52 20.36 -0.71
CA ILE A 276 13.05 19.25 0.08
C ILE A 276 14.50 19.66 0.22
N ALA A 277 14.81 20.31 1.35
CA ALA A 277 16.19 20.48 1.73
C ALA A 277 16.74 19.06 1.59
N PRO A 278 17.80 18.84 0.76
CA PRO A 278 18.39 17.52 0.68
C PRO A 278 18.53 17.07 2.12
N LEU A 279 17.86 15.96 2.45
CA LEU A 279 17.74 15.44 3.82
C LEU A 279 19.04 15.81 4.53
N PRO A 280 19.00 16.60 5.64
CA PRO A 280 20.20 17.17 6.22
C PRO A 280 21.23 16.05 6.23
N THR A 281 22.37 16.23 5.56
CA THR A 281 23.28 15.12 5.19
C THR A 281 23.67 14.21 6.36
N GLU A 282 23.36 14.63 7.60
CA GLU A 282 23.38 13.85 8.82
C GLU A 282 22.36 12.70 8.94
N SER A 283 21.18 12.73 8.30
CA SER A 283 20.17 11.68 8.48
C SER A 283 20.46 10.43 7.66
N LEU A 284 21.18 10.53 6.54
CA LEU A 284 21.69 9.38 5.80
C LEU A 284 23.08 9.70 5.25
N ARG A 285 24.09 9.62 6.11
CA ARG A 285 25.49 9.73 5.67
C ARG A 285 25.89 8.43 4.98
N PRO A 286 26.62 8.44 3.85
CA PRO A 286 27.28 7.24 3.36
C PRO A 286 28.04 6.57 4.51
N LEU A 287 27.86 5.26 4.68
CA LEU A 287 28.53 4.55 5.76
C LEU A 287 30.03 4.41 5.43
N GLU A 288 30.86 5.25 6.06
CA GLU A 288 32.32 5.27 5.83
C GLU A 288 33.07 4.20 6.64
N ASP A 289 32.48 3.71 7.73
CA ASP A 289 33.09 2.68 8.58
C ASP A 289 32.98 1.31 7.90
N ALA A 290 34.09 0.84 7.33
CA ALA A 290 34.18 -0.45 6.64
C ALA A 290 33.88 -1.65 7.55
N GLY A 291 34.12 -1.54 8.87
CA GLY A 291 33.81 -2.60 9.82
C GLY A 291 32.30 -2.72 10.07
N ILE A 292 31.61 -1.58 10.22
CA ILE A 292 30.16 -1.55 10.29
C ILE A 292 29.56 -2.02 8.96
N ALA A 293 30.09 -1.56 7.83
CA ALA A 293 29.62 -1.94 6.51
C ALA A 293 29.68 -3.46 6.31
N ALA A 294 30.84 -4.08 6.56
CA ALA A 294 31.01 -5.53 6.45
C ALA A 294 30.08 -6.31 7.41
N ALA A 295 29.84 -5.79 8.62
CA ALA A 295 28.92 -6.41 9.57
C ALA A 295 27.47 -6.34 9.07
N VAL A 296 27.03 -5.19 8.56
CA VAL A 296 25.68 -5.00 8.01
C VAL A 296 25.49 -5.84 6.74
N GLU A 297 26.46 -5.87 5.83
CA GLU A 297 26.44 -6.74 4.64
C GLU A 297 26.33 -8.22 5.02
N SER A 298 27.06 -8.67 6.05
CA SER A 298 27.00 -10.05 6.52
C SER A 298 25.61 -10.41 7.05
N VAL A 299 24.95 -9.55 7.82
CA VAL A 299 23.61 -9.86 8.36
C VAL A 299 22.53 -9.79 7.29
N LEU A 300 22.68 -8.91 6.30
CA LEU A 300 21.77 -8.85 5.15
C LEU A 300 21.92 -10.10 4.28
N HIS A 301 23.15 -10.55 4.04
CA HIS A 301 23.42 -11.82 3.39
C HIS A 301 22.80 -12.98 4.18
N ASP A 302 23.05 -13.08 5.48
CA ASP A 302 22.53 -14.17 6.31
C ASP A 302 20.99 -14.15 6.44
N ALA A 303 20.35 -12.98 6.33
CA ALA A 303 18.90 -12.85 6.40
C ALA A 303 18.16 -13.20 5.08
N PHE A 304 18.81 -13.03 3.92
CA PHE A 304 18.15 -13.15 2.62
C PHE A 304 18.77 -14.16 1.65
N ALA A 305 20.05 -14.51 1.78
CA ALA A 305 20.67 -15.46 0.87
C ALA A 305 20.12 -16.87 1.10
N HIS A 306 19.93 -17.60 0.01
CA HIS A 306 19.56 -19.01 0.06
C HIS A 306 20.65 -19.86 0.75
N GLY A 307 20.25 -21.00 1.31
CA GLY A 307 21.17 -21.97 1.91
C GLY A 307 21.78 -21.56 3.26
N VAL A 308 21.37 -20.42 3.83
CA VAL A 308 21.79 -20.01 5.18
C VAL A 308 21.16 -20.94 6.23
N PRO A 309 21.94 -21.52 7.16
CA PRO A 309 21.39 -22.33 8.26
C PRO A 309 20.46 -21.53 9.18
N ASP A 310 19.41 -22.16 9.71
CA ASP A 310 18.37 -21.48 10.52
C ASP A 310 18.92 -20.74 11.74
N GLU A 311 19.92 -21.32 12.41
CA GLU A 311 20.56 -20.68 13.57
C GLU A 311 21.27 -19.37 13.18
N ARG A 312 21.87 -19.34 11.99
CA ARG A 312 22.59 -18.18 11.47
C ARG A 312 21.62 -17.11 11.00
N TRP A 313 20.56 -17.52 10.31
CA TRP A 313 19.46 -16.65 9.94
C TRP A 313 18.80 -16.01 11.18
N ALA A 314 18.50 -16.82 12.22
CA ALA A 314 17.87 -16.34 13.44
C ALA A 314 18.75 -15.36 14.24
N ALA A 315 20.08 -15.48 14.12
CA ALA A 315 21.01 -14.52 14.71
C ALA A 315 21.08 -13.20 13.92
N ALA A 316 20.85 -13.24 12.61
CA ALA A 316 20.94 -12.09 11.72
C ALA A 316 19.70 -11.19 11.73
N VAL A 317 18.53 -11.70 12.14
CA VAL A 317 17.27 -10.95 12.20
C VAL A 317 16.93 -10.58 13.64
N GLU A 318 16.49 -9.35 13.87
CA GLU A 318 15.93 -8.90 15.15
C GLU A 318 14.74 -9.79 15.54
N ASP A 319 14.75 -10.31 16.77
CA ASP A 319 13.82 -11.33 17.27
C ASP A 319 13.72 -12.59 16.37
N GLY A 320 14.79 -12.93 15.65
CA GLY A 320 14.85 -14.09 14.75
C GLY A 320 14.36 -15.41 15.34
N PRO A 321 14.68 -15.77 16.60
CA PRO A 321 14.14 -16.98 17.23
C PRO A 321 12.60 -17.06 17.21
N ALA A 322 11.92 -15.93 17.42
CA ALA A 322 10.46 -15.84 17.38
C ALA A 322 9.90 -15.94 15.95
N LEU A 323 10.73 -15.69 14.93
CA LEU A 323 10.37 -15.75 13.52
C LEU A 323 10.75 -17.09 12.84
N THR A 324 11.45 -17.99 13.52
CA THR A 324 11.95 -19.25 12.92
C THR A 324 10.85 -20.12 12.31
N ALA A 325 9.67 -20.17 12.93
CA ALA A 325 8.53 -20.91 12.39
C ALA A 325 8.05 -20.32 11.05
N ILE A 326 8.10 -19.00 10.91
CA ILE A 326 7.73 -18.27 9.68
C ILE A 326 8.78 -18.52 8.60
N HIS A 327 10.06 -18.47 8.94
CA HIS A 327 11.14 -18.81 8.01
C HIS A 327 11.09 -20.27 7.53
N ALA A 328 10.72 -21.20 8.42
CA ALA A 328 10.48 -22.59 8.02
C ALA A 328 9.27 -22.72 7.07
N ASN A 329 8.18 -22.03 7.35
CA ASN A 329 7.00 -22.00 6.48
C ASN A 329 7.30 -21.38 5.12
N LEU A 330 8.12 -20.32 5.07
CA LEU A 330 8.63 -19.70 3.85
C LEU A 330 9.29 -20.74 2.94
N ARG A 331 10.28 -21.46 3.48
CA ARG A 331 11.00 -22.49 2.72
C ARG A 331 10.10 -23.64 2.27
N ALA A 332 9.14 -24.02 3.11
CA ALA A 332 8.24 -25.14 2.81
C ALA A 332 7.23 -24.81 1.69
N HIS A 333 6.70 -23.58 1.66
CA HIS A 333 5.65 -23.19 0.73
C HIS A 333 6.18 -22.48 -0.53
N PHE A 334 7.34 -21.82 -0.42
CA PHE A 334 7.94 -21.04 -1.49
C PHE A 334 9.41 -21.43 -1.74
N PRO A 335 9.72 -22.71 -1.99
CA PRO A 335 11.10 -23.17 -2.16
C PRO A 335 11.82 -22.48 -3.32
N GLN A 336 11.11 -22.13 -4.40
CA GLN A 336 11.67 -21.38 -5.53
C GLN A 336 12.22 -20.02 -5.09
N LEU A 337 11.60 -19.39 -4.09
CA LEU A 337 12.05 -18.11 -3.57
C LEU A 337 13.21 -18.32 -2.60
N SER A 338 13.02 -19.15 -1.58
CA SER A 338 14.03 -19.34 -0.53
C SER A 338 15.31 -20.01 -1.00
N ASP A 339 15.24 -20.86 -2.02
CA ASP A 339 16.38 -21.65 -2.47
C ASP A 339 17.15 -20.94 -3.60
N THR A 340 16.63 -19.82 -4.10
CA THR A 340 17.24 -19.09 -5.23
C THR A 340 17.45 -17.60 -5.00
N MET A 341 17.09 -17.08 -3.84
CA MET A 341 17.30 -15.69 -3.49
C MET A 341 18.79 -15.43 -3.26
N GLU A 342 19.29 -14.44 -3.98
CA GLU A 342 20.58 -13.79 -3.77
C GLU A 342 20.31 -12.32 -3.39
N VAL A 343 21.19 -11.73 -2.58
CA VAL A 343 21.08 -10.33 -2.16
C VAL A 343 22.37 -9.61 -2.50
N THR A 344 22.25 -8.44 -3.12
CA THR A 344 23.35 -7.51 -3.33
C THR A 344 23.07 -6.23 -2.55
N VAL A 345 24.06 -5.73 -1.83
CA VAL A 345 23.96 -4.44 -1.13
C VAL A 345 24.44 -3.36 -2.09
N ASP A 346 23.53 -2.49 -2.51
CA ASP A 346 23.81 -1.43 -3.49
C ASP A 346 24.43 -0.20 -2.83
N SER A 347 23.93 0.15 -1.63
CA SER A 347 24.44 1.25 -0.83
C SER A 347 24.06 1.11 0.64
N LEU A 348 24.96 1.55 1.52
CA LEU A 348 24.72 1.67 2.95
C LEU A 348 24.77 3.13 3.39
N SER A 349 23.79 3.53 4.19
CA SER A 349 23.68 4.87 4.74
C SER A 349 23.42 4.79 6.24
N GLN A 350 24.17 5.54 7.02
CA GLN A 350 24.04 5.60 8.47
C GLN A 350 23.08 6.70 8.89
N SER A 351 22.09 6.34 9.71
CA SER A 351 21.04 7.23 10.26
C SER A 351 21.10 7.27 11.80
N GLY A 352 22.32 7.24 12.35
CA GLY A 352 22.60 7.22 13.78
C GLY A 352 23.70 6.23 14.13
N SER A 353 24.17 6.23 15.39
CA SER A 353 25.21 5.29 15.84
C SER A 353 24.78 3.83 15.76
N ASP A 354 23.46 3.58 15.82
CA ASP A 354 22.89 2.26 16.03
C ASP A 354 21.87 1.87 14.94
N PHE A 355 21.83 2.61 13.83
CA PHE A 355 20.93 2.35 12.72
C PHE A 355 21.59 2.62 11.36
N VAL A 356 21.52 1.62 10.48
CA VAL A 356 22.01 1.68 9.09
C VAL A 356 20.86 1.32 8.17
N MET A 357 20.60 2.19 7.20
CA MET A 357 19.71 1.91 6.08
C MET A 357 20.52 1.28 4.94
N ALA A 358 20.01 0.20 4.37
CA ALA A 358 20.61 -0.48 3.24
C ALA A 358 19.65 -0.48 2.05
N ARG A 359 20.12 -0.01 0.91
CA ARG A 359 19.47 -0.30 -0.37
C ARG A 359 20.04 -1.63 -0.85
N VAL A 360 19.16 -2.60 -1.06
CA VAL A 360 19.54 -3.94 -1.50
C VAL A 360 18.73 -4.33 -2.73
N THR A 361 19.36 -5.10 -3.59
CA THR A 361 18.69 -5.75 -4.72
C THR A 361 18.63 -7.24 -4.46
N MET A 362 17.41 -7.76 -4.29
CA MET A 362 17.14 -9.19 -4.29
C MET A 362 17.10 -9.70 -5.72
N THR A 363 17.77 -10.80 -5.98
CA THR A 363 17.83 -11.44 -7.29
C THR A 363 17.40 -12.88 -7.14
N PHE A 364 16.55 -13.38 -8.04
CA PHE A 364 16.06 -14.76 -8.00
C PHE A 364 16.66 -15.55 -9.16
N ILE A 365 17.40 -16.61 -8.86
CA ILE A 365 17.99 -17.49 -9.89
C ILE A 365 16.88 -18.22 -10.65
N ASP A 366 15.77 -18.58 -10.00
CA ASP A 366 14.61 -19.17 -10.67
C ASP A 366 13.76 -18.08 -11.37
N PRO A 367 13.70 -18.07 -12.72
CA PRO A 367 12.94 -17.06 -13.48
C PRO A 367 11.42 -17.28 -13.39
N THR A 368 10.95 -18.35 -12.74
CA THR A 368 9.54 -18.64 -12.52
C THR A 368 8.99 -18.03 -11.24
N VAL A 369 9.85 -17.46 -10.37
CA VAL A 369 9.41 -16.71 -9.20
C VAL A 369 8.53 -15.55 -9.65
N ALA A 370 7.26 -15.60 -9.23
CA ALA A 370 6.31 -14.53 -9.40
C ALA A 370 6.47 -13.58 -8.21
N VAL A 371 7.09 -12.41 -8.44
CA VAL A 371 7.11 -11.32 -7.47
C VAL A 371 6.06 -10.29 -7.86
N MET A 372 5.31 -9.77 -6.89
CA MET A 372 4.30 -8.74 -7.13
C MET A 372 4.94 -7.43 -7.61
N ALA A 373 6.05 -7.06 -6.97
CA ALA A 373 6.87 -5.94 -7.35
C ALA A 373 8.25 -6.46 -7.76
N GLY A 374 8.72 -6.11 -8.95
CA GLY A 374 10.03 -6.55 -9.44
C GLY A 374 10.18 -6.31 -10.93
N GLN A 375 11.42 -6.06 -11.34
CA GLN A 375 11.75 -5.83 -12.74
C GLN A 375 12.41 -7.09 -13.29
N ARG A 376 11.80 -7.66 -14.33
CA ARG A 376 12.44 -8.74 -15.10
C ARG A 376 13.45 -8.11 -16.05
N GLY A 377 14.72 -8.42 -15.83
CA GLY A 377 15.80 -7.98 -16.71
C GLY A 377 15.74 -8.64 -18.10
N PRO A 378 16.53 -8.14 -19.07
CA PRO A 378 16.65 -8.75 -20.39
C PRO A 378 17.17 -10.19 -20.37
N ASP A 379 17.89 -10.55 -19.30
CA ASP A 379 18.40 -11.88 -18.99
C ASP A 379 17.33 -12.83 -18.41
N GLY A 380 16.09 -12.34 -18.22
CA GLY A 380 15.01 -13.10 -17.61
C GLY A 380 15.07 -13.18 -16.09
N VAL A 381 16.14 -12.63 -15.48
CA VAL A 381 16.34 -12.62 -14.04
C VAL A 381 15.45 -11.55 -13.40
N VAL A 382 14.74 -11.94 -12.36
CA VAL A 382 13.89 -11.04 -11.58
C VAL A 382 14.76 -10.31 -10.56
N ARG A 383 14.71 -8.98 -10.61
CA ARG A 383 15.39 -8.08 -9.67
C ARG A 383 14.36 -7.31 -8.87
N PHE A 384 14.53 -7.30 -7.57
CA PHE A 384 13.64 -6.63 -6.65
C PHE A 384 14.43 -5.69 -5.73
N PRO A 385 14.54 -4.40 -6.09
CA PRO A 385 15.21 -3.41 -5.27
C PRO A 385 14.32 -3.03 -4.09
N ILE A 386 14.87 -3.08 -2.88
CA ILE A 386 14.20 -2.66 -1.65
C ILE A 386 15.15 -1.87 -0.75
N THR A 387 14.56 -1.21 0.23
CA THR A 387 15.27 -0.52 1.30
C THR A 387 14.95 -1.20 2.62
N VAL A 388 15.97 -1.56 3.38
CA VAL A 388 15.85 -2.27 4.67
C VAL A 388 16.70 -1.61 5.73
N GLY A 389 16.22 -1.61 6.97
CA GLY A 389 16.95 -1.11 8.13
C GLY A 389 17.70 -2.23 8.87
N ALA A 390 18.94 -1.96 9.26
CA ALA A 390 19.70 -2.76 10.21
C ALA A 390 19.92 -1.96 11.50
N ILE A 391 19.70 -2.60 12.65
CA ILE A 391 19.85 -2.00 13.98
C ILE A 391 21.01 -2.63 14.72
N ARG A 392 21.68 -1.86 15.59
CA ARG A 392 22.68 -2.38 16.51
C ARG A 392 22.00 -2.82 17.81
N THR A 393 22.14 -4.10 18.13
CA THR A 393 21.65 -4.70 19.39
C THR A 393 22.82 -5.05 20.31
N ALA A 394 22.52 -5.57 21.51
CA ALA A 394 23.54 -6.10 22.41
C ALA A 394 24.36 -7.26 21.79
N ASP A 395 23.78 -8.01 20.85
CA ASP A 395 24.43 -9.15 20.18
C ASP A 395 25.16 -8.74 18.88
N GLY A 396 25.16 -7.45 18.54
CA GLY A 396 25.69 -6.92 17.28
C GLY A 396 24.61 -6.40 16.34
N TRP A 397 24.99 -6.18 15.08
CA TRP A 397 24.06 -5.74 14.04
C TRP A 397 23.05 -6.83 13.71
N LYS A 398 21.80 -6.44 13.44
CA LYS A 398 20.73 -7.32 12.99
C LYS A 398 19.87 -6.58 11.96
N LEU A 399 19.33 -7.30 10.99
CA LEU A 399 18.24 -6.81 10.15
C LEU A 399 17.02 -6.55 11.03
N GLN A 400 16.45 -5.35 10.96
CA GLN A 400 15.27 -4.99 11.72
C GLN A 400 14.11 -5.93 11.37
N ARG A 401 13.41 -6.43 12.39
CA ARG A 401 12.31 -7.41 12.26
C ARG A 401 11.29 -6.94 11.24
N ARG A 402 10.90 -5.66 11.38
CA ARG A 402 9.97 -4.96 10.49
C ARG A 402 10.42 -4.97 9.03
N SER A 403 11.71 -4.72 8.77
CA SER A 403 12.25 -4.67 7.42
C SER A 403 12.21 -6.05 6.76
N TRP A 404 12.53 -7.11 7.50
CA TRP A 404 12.40 -8.49 7.01
C TRP A 404 10.94 -8.84 6.69
N CYS A 405 10.03 -8.57 7.61
CA CYS A 405 8.60 -8.84 7.44
C CYS A 405 7.97 -8.05 6.29
N GLY A 406 8.31 -6.75 6.17
CA GLY A 406 7.86 -5.91 5.07
C GLY A 406 8.35 -6.42 3.71
N SER A 407 9.57 -6.97 3.66
CA SER A 407 10.11 -7.59 2.44
C SER A 407 9.30 -8.82 2.01
N LEU A 408 8.84 -9.65 2.97
CA LEU A 408 7.99 -10.80 2.64
C LEU A 408 6.63 -10.38 2.08
N ASN A 409 6.02 -9.34 2.66
CA ASN A 409 4.75 -8.80 2.17
C ASN A 409 4.89 -8.26 0.75
N LEU A 410 5.97 -7.51 0.48
CA LEU A 410 6.26 -7.00 -0.85
C LEU A 410 6.47 -8.09 -1.91
N LEU A 411 6.96 -9.26 -1.50
CA LEU A 411 7.12 -10.44 -2.34
C LEU A 411 5.80 -11.23 -2.52
N GLY A 412 4.69 -10.78 -1.91
CA GLY A 412 3.39 -11.46 -1.98
C GLY A 412 3.28 -12.71 -1.10
N MET A 413 4.07 -12.79 -0.02
CA MET A 413 4.12 -13.95 0.87
C MET A 413 3.34 -13.73 2.16
N GLU A 414 2.17 -13.14 2.04
CA GLU A 414 1.49 -12.54 3.18
C GLU A 414 0.79 -13.58 4.08
N MET A 415 0.64 -14.82 3.59
CA MET A 415 0.29 -15.98 4.42
C MET A 415 1.30 -16.24 5.55
N LEU A 416 2.46 -15.58 5.52
CA LEU A 416 3.53 -15.66 6.50
C LEU A 416 3.54 -14.41 7.38
N SER A 417 2.38 -14.03 7.92
CA SER A 417 2.22 -12.86 8.77
C SER A 417 3.17 -12.89 9.97
N CYS A 418 3.99 -11.85 10.09
CA CYS A 418 4.89 -11.70 11.23
C CYS A 418 4.13 -11.26 12.49
N PRO A 419 4.36 -11.89 13.65
CA PRO A 419 3.80 -11.41 14.90
C PRO A 419 4.31 -10.00 15.21
N HIS A 420 3.49 -9.21 15.90
CA HIS A 420 3.95 -7.98 16.53
C HIS A 420 5.08 -8.28 17.53
N ALA A 421 6.05 -7.36 17.61
CA ALA A 421 7.14 -7.41 18.59
C ALA A 421 6.63 -7.11 20.00
#